data_AF-A0A2H0UY11-F1
#
_entry.id   AF-A0A2H0UY11-F1
#
_cell.length_a   1.000
_cell.length_b   1.000
_cell.length_c   1.000
_cell.angle_alpha   90.00
_cell.angle_beta   90.00
_cell.angle_gamma   90.00
#
_symmetry.space_group_name_H-M   'P 1'
#
loop_
_entity.id
_entity.type
_entity.pdbx_description
1 polymer ?
#
loop_
_entity_poly.entity_id
_entity_poly.type
_entity_poly.pdbx_seq_one_letter_code
_entity_poly.pdbx_strand_id
1 'polypeptide(L)'
;VFRGDGHIAFPKNTNSVVYDFGSISYPLVQKMILLFHSLGIVPSYKRSRSEKSSDFAHFFRISTKKQIEQLRDFKDSFTQKKVDEQLKNCKDIKPCGFEKGNGQFCIVNIKAISKKTEERDVYS
;
A
#
# COMPACT_ATOMS: atom_id res chain seq x y z
N VAL A 1 -8.36 -1.50 17.63
CA VAL A 1 -8.85 -1.28 16.24
C VAL A 1 -8.64 -2.50 15.35
N PHE A 2 -7.46 -3.10 15.26
CA PHE A 2 -7.26 -4.33 14.47
C PHE A 2 -7.72 -5.65 15.14
N ARG A 3 -8.30 -5.59 16.35
CA ARG A 3 -8.87 -6.77 17.03
C ARG A 3 -10.32 -6.89 16.59
N GLY A 4 -10.57 -7.60 15.49
CA GLY A 4 -11.87 -7.69 14.83
C GLY A 4 -11.65 -7.87 13.33
N ASP A 5 -12.09 -6.90 12.53
CA ASP A 5 -11.99 -6.94 11.07
C ASP A 5 -10.56 -6.72 10.51
N GLY A 6 -9.58 -6.62 11.41
CA GLY A 6 -8.17 -6.48 11.08
C GLY A 6 -7.48 -7.83 10.95
N HIS A 7 -6.79 -8.06 9.83
CA HIS A 7 -6.04 -9.28 9.57
C HIS A 7 -4.57 -8.96 9.26
N ILE A 8 -3.64 -9.76 9.80
CA ILE A 8 -2.24 -9.73 9.38
C ILE A 8 -1.96 -10.98 8.56
N ALA A 9 -1.66 -10.79 7.29
CA ALA A 9 -1.26 -11.86 6.39
C ALA A 9 0.27 -11.97 6.35
N PHE A 10 0.75 -13.22 6.37
CA PHE A 10 2.14 -13.60 6.11
C PHE A 10 2.15 -14.46 4.83
N PRO A 11 2.26 -13.85 3.64
CA PRO A 11 2.17 -14.59 2.38
C PRO A 11 3.31 -15.60 2.25
N LYS A 12 2.99 -16.87 2.01
CA LYS A 12 3.92 -18.03 2.11
C LYS A 12 5.21 -17.90 1.29
N ASN A 13 5.17 -17.21 0.15
CA ASN A 13 6.29 -17.15 -0.80
C ASN A 13 7.05 -15.80 -0.74
N THR A 14 6.81 -14.99 0.29
CA THR A 14 7.46 -13.67 0.42
C THR A 14 7.77 -13.34 1.88
N ASN A 15 8.80 -12.54 2.12
CA ASN A 15 9.07 -11.97 3.46
C ASN A 15 8.21 -10.72 3.75
N SER A 16 7.07 -10.59 3.08
CA SER A 16 6.17 -9.45 3.25
C SER A 16 5.25 -9.67 4.44
N VAL A 17 4.88 -8.57 5.08
CA VAL A 17 3.84 -8.53 6.10
C VAL A 17 2.77 -7.58 5.59
N VAL A 18 1.52 -8.03 5.56
CA VAL A 18 0.40 -7.22 5.05
C VAL A 18 -0.64 -7.07 6.15
N TYR A 19 -0.93 -5.82 6.50
CA TYR A 19 -2.00 -5.47 7.42
C TYR A 19 -3.22 -5.09 6.58
N ASP A 20 -4.24 -5.94 6.64
CA ASP A 20 -5.53 -5.73 5.99
C ASP A 20 -6.57 -5.35 7.05
N PHE A 21 -7.48 -4.45 6.68
CA PHE A 21 -8.71 -4.20 7.42
C PHE A 21 -9.85 -4.11 6.42
N GLY A 22 -10.96 -4.79 6.70
CA GLY A 22 -12.14 -4.81 5.84
C GLY A 22 -13.38 -4.32 6.56
N SER A 23 -14.25 -3.59 5.87
CA SER A 23 -15.60 -3.31 6.38
C SER A 23 -16.57 -3.09 5.21
N ILE A 24 -17.86 -3.39 5.43
CA ILE A 24 -18.92 -2.98 4.50
C ILE A 24 -19.18 -1.48 4.56
N SER A 25 -18.76 -0.81 5.64
CA SER A 25 -18.93 0.63 5.82
C SER A 25 -17.83 1.40 5.09
N TYR A 26 -18.14 1.88 3.88
CA TYR A 26 -17.25 2.77 3.13
C TYR A 26 -16.80 4.00 3.94
N PRO A 27 -17.69 4.73 4.65
CA PRO A 27 -17.28 5.91 5.42
C PRO A 27 -16.28 5.58 6.54
N LEU A 28 -16.40 4.41 7.18
CA LEU A 28 -15.45 3.98 8.20
C LEU A 28 -14.07 3.75 7.60
N VAL A 29 -13.99 3.01 6.49
CA VAL A 29 -12.73 2.72 5.79
C VAL A 29 -12.04 4.01 5.34
N GLN A 30 -12.79 4.96 4.79
CA GLN A 30 -12.22 6.25 4.37
C GLN A 30 -11.69 7.08 5.55
N LYS A 31 -12.44 7.16 6.65
CA LYS A 31 -11.98 7.87 7.86
C LYS A 31 -10.73 7.22 8.45
N MET A 32 -10.64 5.90 8.41
CA MET A 32 -9.44 5.18 8.84
C MET A 32 -8.24 5.44 7.93
N ILE A 33 -8.44 5.43 6.61
CA ILE A 33 -7.37 5.80 5.65
C ILE A 33 -6.87 7.22 5.93
N LEU A 34 -7.78 8.17 6.14
CA LEU A 34 -7.42 9.55 6.47
C LEU A 34 -6.66 9.65 7.79
N LEU A 35 -7.07 8.89 8.81
CA LEU A 35 -6.34 8.79 10.07
C LEU A 35 -4.91 8.26 9.85
N PHE A 36 -4.74 7.20 9.05
CA PHE A 36 -3.40 6.71 8.72
C PHE A 36 -2.55 7.72 7.95
N HIS A 37 -3.15 8.46 7.02
CA HIS A 37 -2.46 9.55 6.32
C HIS A 37 -1.92 10.60 7.30
N SER A 38 -2.68 10.94 8.35
CA SER A 38 -2.22 11.87 9.39
C SER A 38 -1.01 11.35 10.18
N LEU A 39 -0.81 10.03 10.21
CA LEU A 39 0.35 9.36 10.83
C LEU A 39 1.49 9.11 9.83
N GLY A 40 1.39 9.60 8.58
CA GLY A 40 2.39 9.37 7.54
C GLY A 40 2.37 7.97 6.93
N ILE A 41 1.33 7.18 7.22
CA ILE A 41 1.10 5.85 6.67
C ILE A 41 0.15 6.00 5.48
N VAL A 42 0.46 5.40 4.34
CA VAL A 42 -0.35 5.51 3.12
C VAL A 42 -0.89 4.12 2.76
N PRO A 43 -2.10 3.76 3.23
CA PRO A 43 -2.72 2.49 2.90
C PRO A 43 -3.15 2.46 1.43
N SER A 44 -3.03 1.30 0.80
CA SER A 44 -3.71 1.03 -0.47
C SER A 44 -5.17 0.68 -0.22
N TYR A 45 -6.06 1.06 -1.14
CA TYR A 45 -7.50 0.77 -1.04
C TYR A 45 -7.92 -0.28 -2.07
N LYS A 46 -8.78 -1.21 -1.67
CA LYS A 46 -9.37 -2.24 -2.52
C LYS A 46 -10.85 -2.40 -2.21
N ARG A 47 -11.65 -2.70 -3.25
CA ARG A 47 -13.01 -3.23 -3.09
C ARG A 47 -13.06 -4.69 -3.51
N SER A 48 -13.88 -5.48 -2.84
CA SER A 48 -14.14 -6.87 -3.19
C SER A 48 -15.60 -7.20 -2.93
N ARG A 49 -16.19 -8.03 -3.77
CA ARG A 49 -17.54 -8.58 -3.57
C ARG A 49 -17.44 -10.09 -3.50
N SER A 50 -18.09 -10.71 -2.53
CA SER A 50 -18.21 -12.16 -2.48
C SER A 50 -19.46 -12.60 -3.23
N GLU A 51 -19.48 -13.84 -3.73
CA GLU A 51 -20.65 -14.42 -4.39
C GLU A 51 -21.90 -14.43 -3.49
N LYS A 52 -21.70 -14.45 -2.17
CA LYS A 52 -22.76 -14.50 -1.16
C LYS A 52 -23.24 -13.12 -0.70
N SER A 53 -22.69 -12.01 -1.22
CA SER A 53 -22.99 -10.65 -0.74
C SER A 53 -23.57 -9.77 -1.85
N SER A 54 -24.66 -9.05 -1.51
CA SER A 54 -25.20 -7.96 -2.33
C SER A 54 -24.26 -6.74 -2.34
N ASP A 55 -23.58 -6.50 -1.23
CA ASP A 55 -22.77 -5.30 -1.00
C ASP A 55 -21.28 -5.55 -1.20
N PHE A 56 -20.56 -4.48 -1.56
CA PHE A 56 -19.11 -4.48 -1.65
C PHE A 56 -18.50 -4.36 -0.25
N ALA A 57 -17.51 -5.20 0.03
CA ALA A 57 -16.60 -5.00 1.15
C ALA A 57 -15.45 -4.09 0.73
N HIS A 58 -15.11 -3.15 1.60
CA HIS A 58 -14.10 -2.13 1.42
C HIS A 58 -12.89 -2.46 2.29
N PHE A 59 -11.70 -2.47 1.69
CA PHE A 59 -10.47 -2.84 2.38
C PHE A 59 -9.43 -1.74 2.23
N PHE A 60 -8.65 -1.52 3.29
CA PHE A 60 -7.36 -0.88 3.16
C PHE A 60 -6.24 -1.85 3.55
N ARG A 61 -5.07 -1.67 2.94
CA ARG A 61 -3.90 -2.52 3.16
C ARG A 61 -2.63 -1.72 3.34
N ILE A 62 -1.83 -2.10 4.32
CA ILE A 62 -0.51 -1.53 4.59
C ILE A 62 0.50 -2.67 4.47
N SER A 63 1.54 -2.49 3.66
CA SER A 63 2.51 -3.56 3.37
C SER A 63 3.97 -3.10 3.31
N THR A 64 4.23 -1.79 3.33
CA THR A 64 5.59 -1.27 3.30
C THR A 64 6.27 -1.50 4.65
N LYS A 65 7.46 -2.10 4.64
CA LYS A 65 8.28 -2.36 5.85
C LYS A 65 8.32 -1.17 6.81
N LYS A 66 8.71 0.01 6.33
CA LYS A 66 8.76 1.25 7.14
C LYS A 66 7.43 1.65 7.76
N GLN A 67 6.31 1.41 7.08
CA GLN A 67 4.98 1.74 7.61
C GLN A 67 4.52 0.69 8.62
N ILE A 68 4.83 -0.60 8.40
CA ILE A 68 4.54 -1.67 9.37
C ILE A 68 5.36 -1.49 10.64
N GLU A 69 6.62 -1.04 10.54
CA GLU A 69 7.46 -0.74 11.70
C GLU A 69 6.90 0.38 12.59
N GLN A 70 6.06 1.27 12.06
CA GLN A 70 5.37 2.31 12.83
C GLN A 70 4.13 1.79 13.58
N LEU A 71 3.68 0.56 13.29
CA LEU A 71 2.45 -0.03 13.84
C LEU A 71 2.70 -1.02 14.98
N ARG A 72 3.88 -0.98 15.63
CA ARG A 72 4.28 -1.96 16.66
C ARG A 72 3.30 -2.05 17.83
N ASP A 73 2.71 -0.92 18.22
CA ASP A 73 1.81 -0.86 19.37
C ASP A 73 0.37 -1.30 19.04
N PHE A 74 0.07 -1.64 17.78
CA PHE A 74 -1.27 -2.05 17.37
C PHE A 74 -1.57 -3.54 17.62
N LYS A 75 -0.62 -4.31 18.18
CA LYS A 75 -0.70 -5.77 18.30
C LYS A 75 -0.23 -6.26 19.66
N ASP A 76 -0.57 -7.51 19.97
CA ASP A 76 0.01 -8.22 21.10
C ASP A 76 1.48 -8.58 20.84
N SER A 77 2.21 -8.82 21.92
CA SER A 77 3.66 -9.06 21.88
C SER A 77 4.05 -10.33 21.10
N PHE A 78 3.19 -11.35 21.07
CA PHE A 78 3.46 -12.59 20.33
C PHE A 78 3.39 -12.33 18.82
N THR A 79 2.31 -11.68 18.36
CA THR A 79 2.15 -11.29 16.96
C THR A 79 3.28 -10.33 16.53
N GLN A 80 3.65 -9.38 17.38
CA GLN A 80 4.70 -8.41 17.08
C GLN A 80 6.06 -9.09 16.85
N LYS A 81 6.43 -10.08 17.67
CA LYS A 81 7.67 -10.85 17.47
C LYS A 81 7.73 -11.51 16.10
N LYS A 82 6.63 -12.12 15.67
CA LYS A 82 6.54 -12.75 14.34
C LYS A 82 6.67 -11.74 13.20
N VAL A 83 6.07 -10.56 13.36
CA VAL A 83 6.23 -9.46 12.39
C VAL A 83 7.70 -9.03 12.33
N ASP A 84 8.35 -8.82 13.47
CA ASP A 84 9.74 -8.39 13.55
C ASP A 84 10.69 -9.42 12.89
N GLU A 85 10.47 -10.71 13.15
CA GLU A 85 11.23 -11.80 12.50
C GLU A 85 11.07 -11.79 10.98
N GLN A 86 9.84 -11.60 10.48
CA GLN A 86 9.59 -11.55 9.03
C GLN A 86 10.24 -10.31 8.39
N LEU A 87 10.13 -9.15 9.04
CA LEU A 87 10.67 -7.89 8.54
C LEU A 87 12.21 -7.86 8.52
N LYS A 88 12.89 -8.56 9.44
CA LYS A 88 14.35 -8.74 9.40
C LYS A 88 14.83 -9.37 8.09
N ASN A 89 14.03 -10.28 7.53
CA ASN A 89 14.34 -10.97 6.28
C ASN A 89 13.83 -10.24 5.04
N CYS A 90 13.15 -9.10 5.21
CA CYS A 90 12.62 -8.31 4.10
C CYS A 90 13.72 -7.36 3.56
N LYS A 91 14.05 -7.52 2.28
CA LYS A 91 15.05 -6.69 1.60
C LYS A 91 14.58 -5.23 1.53
N ASP A 92 15.51 -4.31 1.77
CA ASP A 92 15.26 -2.89 1.55
C ASP A 92 15.41 -2.58 0.06
N ILE A 93 14.28 -2.30 -0.59
CA ILE A 93 14.26 -1.91 -2.00
C ILE A 93 14.50 -0.41 -2.09
N LYS A 94 15.61 -0.02 -2.73
CA LYS A 94 15.90 1.39 -3.01
C LYS A 94 14.94 1.91 -4.10
N PRO A 95 14.58 3.21 -4.05
CA PRO A 95 13.87 3.86 -5.15
C PRO A 95 14.61 3.65 -6.49
N CYS A 96 13.87 3.55 -7.60
CA CYS A 96 14.41 3.24 -8.94
C CYS A 96 15.22 4.38 -9.58
N GLY A 97 16.21 4.93 -8.86
CA GLY A 97 17.14 5.94 -9.39
C GLY A 97 16.53 7.31 -9.66
N PHE A 98 15.37 7.62 -9.06
CA PHE A 98 14.82 8.97 -9.07
C PHE A 98 15.32 9.76 -7.86
N GLU A 99 15.64 11.02 -8.09
CA GLU A 99 15.95 11.97 -7.01
C GLU A 99 14.68 12.69 -6.59
N LYS A 100 14.50 12.92 -5.29
CA LYS A 100 13.40 13.76 -4.81
C LYS A 100 13.82 15.22 -4.94
N GLY A 101 13.22 15.96 -5.87
CA GLY A 101 13.38 17.41 -5.98
C GLY A 101 12.50 18.11 -4.95
N ASN A 102 13.13 18.83 -4.01
CA ASN A 102 12.51 19.66 -2.97
C ASN A 102 11.29 19.04 -2.25
N GLY A 103 11.18 17.71 -2.20
CA GLY A 103 10.07 16.98 -1.58
C GLY A 103 8.72 16.99 -2.33
N GLN A 104 8.56 17.74 -3.42
CA GLN A 104 7.28 17.87 -4.16
C GLN A 104 7.25 17.15 -5.50
N PHE A 105 8.40 16.91 -6.12
CA PHE A 105 8.48 16.28 -7.44
C PHE A 105 9.62 15.26 -7.49
N CYS A 106 9.45 14.27 -8.36
CA CYS A 106 10.49 13.27 -8.63
C CYS A 106 11.25 13.67 -9.89
N ILE A 107 12.57 13.76 -9.79
CA ILE A 107 13.47 13.96 -10.92
C ILE A 107 13.85 12.57 -11.44
N VAL A 108 13.57 12.33 -12.72
CA VAL A 108 13.91 11.08 -13.41
C VAL A 108 14.87 11.36 -14.55
N ASN A 109 15.90 10.55 -14.71
CA ASN A 109 16.78 10.65 -15.86
C ASN A 109 16.11 10.03 -17.09
N ILE A 110 15.94 10.84 -18.14
CA ILE A 110 15.42 10.38 -19.44
C ILE A 110 16.50 9.51 -20.10
N LYS A 111 16.20 8.23 -20.34
CA LYS A 111 17.15 7.29 -20.96
C LYS A 111 17.24 7.42 -22.47
N ALA A 112 16.12 7.70 -23.13
CA ALA A 112 16.05 7.87 -24.59
C ALA A 112 14.81 8.68 -24.96
N ILE A 113 14.92 9.50 -25.99
CA ILE A 113 13.80 10.21 -26.62
C ILE A 113 13.76 9.74 -28.07
N SER A 114 12.65 9.13 -28.48
CA SER A 114 12.37 8.85 -29.88
C SER A 114 11.27 9.78 -30.39
N LYS A 115 11.45 10.28 -31.62
CA LYS A 115 10.43 11.05 -32.33
C LYS A 115 10.02 10.24 -33.55
N LYS A 116 8.71 10.12 -33.77
CA LYS A 116 8.14 9.56 -34.99
C LYS A 116 7.28 10.64 -35.62
N THR A 117 7.60 11.00 -36.86
CA THR A 117 6.74 11.85 -37.68
C THR A 117 5.68 10.95 -38.31
N GLU A 118 4.41 11.25 -38.10
CA GLU A 118 3.31 10.64 -38.84
C GLU A 118 2.69 11.72 -39.74
N GLU A 119 2.69 11.48 -41.06
CA GLU A 119 1.87 12.26 -41.99
C GLU A 119 0.42 11.79 -41.86
N ARG A 120 -0.50 12.73 -41.63
CA ARG A 120 -1.94 12.53 -41.70
C ARG A 120 -2.53 13.72 -42.45
N ASP A 121 -3.44 13.45 -43.38
CA ASP A 121 -4.23 14.49 -44.01
C ASP A 121 -5.19 15.10 -42.96
N VAL A 122 -5.03 16.40 -42.70
CA VAL A 122 -5.78 17.10 -41.64
C VAL A 122 -7.08 17.72 -42.16
N TYR A 123 -7.29 17.80 -43.47
CA TYR A 123 -8.55 18.23 -44.07
C TYR A 123 -8.83 17.48 -45.37
N SER A 124 -10.07 17.02 -45.52
CA SER A 124 -10.67 16.56 -46.78
C SER A 124 -11.64 17.60 -47.28
#